data_AF-A0A974C0K9-F1
#
_entry.id   AF-A0A974C0K9-F1
#
_cell.length_a   1.000
_cell.length_b   1.000
_cell.length_c   1.000
_cell.angle_alpha   90.00
_cell.angle_beta   90.00
_cell.angle_gamma   90.00
#
_symmetry.space_group_name_H-M   'P 1'
#
loop_
_entity.id
_entity.type
_entity.pdbx_description
1 polymer ?
#
loop_
_entity_poly.entity_id
_entity_poly.type
_entity_poly.pdbx_seq_one_letter_code
_entity_poly.pdbx_strand_id
1 'polypeptide(L)' 'YSELNEKQLINRIICGLPPALKWNIWSKNCHYIIEECLQKNPAERPSARRLLSHSFITAQLEERDVKRNIIKHLPR' A
#
# COMPACT_ATOMS: atom_id res chain seq x y z
N TYR A 1 7.67 14.05 -6.38
CA TYR A 1 6.42 14.83 -6.25
C TYR A 1 6.65 16.20 -5.62
N SER A 2 7.76 16.41 -4.91
CA SER A 2 8.19 17.70 -4.36
C SER A 2 8.31 18.84 -5.38
N GLU A 3 8.50 18.52 -6.66
CA GLU A 3 8.59 19.51 -7.75
C GLU A 3 7.24 19.94 -8.34
N LEU A 4 6.13 19.28 -7.98
CA LEU A 4 4.81 19.60 -8.55
C LEU A 4 4.09 20.62 -7.67
N ASN A 5 3.48 21.63 -8.29
CA ASN A 5 2.51 22.46 -7.58
C ASN A 5 1.21 21.69 -7.30
N GLU A 6 0.37 22.24 -6.43
CA GLU A 6 -0.87 21.58 -5.97
C GLU A 6 -1.78 21.14 -7.13
N LYS A 7 -2.02 22.02 -8.11
CA LYS A 7 -2.88 21.71 -9.27
C LYS A 7 -2.30 20.58 -10.12
N GLN A 8 -0.99 20.59 -10.34
CA GLN A 8 -0.28 19.53 -11.06
C GLN A 8 -0.33 18.20 -10.28
N LEU A 9 -0.19 18.24 -8.95
CA LEU A 9 -0.27 17.06 -8.11
C LEU A 9 -1.67 16.44 -8.13
N ILE A 10 -2.71 17.24 -7.94
CA ILE A 10 -4.11 16.79 -8.00
C ILE A 10 -4.40 16.17 -9.37
N ASN A 11 -4.01 16.86 -10.45
CA ASN A 11 -4.20 16.34 -11.80
C ASN A 11 -3.47 15.01 -12.01
N ARG A 12 -2.23 14.87 -11.52
CA ARG A 12 -1.48 13.61 -11.59
C ARG A 12 -2.15 12.49 -10.80
N ILE A 13 -2.70 12.79 -9.62
CA ILE A 13 -3.41 11.82 -8.78
C ILE A 13 -4.71 11.37 -9.44
N ILE A 14 -5.44 12.25 -10.14
CA ILE A 14 -6.72 11.92 -10.77
C ILE A 14 -6.52 11.26 -12.13
N CYS A 15 -5.70 11.85 -13.01
CA CYS A 15 -5.59 11.44 -14.42
C CYS A 15 -4.36 10.58 -14.71
N GLY A 16 -3.35 10.59 -13.85
CA GLY A 16 -2.16 9.77 -14.02
C GLY A 16 -2.38 8.30 -13.69
N LEU A 17 -1.42 7.46 -14.08
CA LEU A 17 -1.38 6.05 -13.69
C LEU A 17 -1.34 5.91 -12.16
N PRO A 18 -1.94 4.84 -11.60
CA PRO A 18 -1.81 4.56 -10.18
C PRO A 18 -0.33 4.40 -9.79
N PRO A 19 0.07 4.83 -8.59
CA PRO A 19 1.41 4.57 -8.11
C PRO A 19 1.63 3.07 -7.91
N ALA A 20 2.86 2.61 -8.10
CA ALA A 20 3.28 1.24 -7.85
C ALA A 20 4.65 1.23 -7.16
N LEU A 21 4.93 0.16 -6.41
CA LEU A 21 6.24 -0.07 -5.83
C LEU A 21 7.24 -0.32 -6.97
N LYS A 22 8.36 0.41 -6.99
CA LYS A 22 9.33 0.34 -8.11
C LYS A 22 10.45 -0.67 -7.89
N TRP A 23 10.77 -0.97 -6.63
CA TRP A 23 11.90 -1.82 -6.28
C TRP A 23 11.47 -3.29 -6.17
N ASN A 24 12.35 -4.18 -6.60
CA ASN A 24 12.16 -5.63 -6.52
C ASN A 24 12.42 -6.21 -5.12
N ILE A 25 12.81 -5.37 -4.15
CA ILE A 25 12.98 -5.77 -2.74
C ILE A 25 11.65 -6.18 -2.08
N TRP A 26 10.53 -5.72 -2.64
CA TRP A 26 9.20 -6.02 -2.11
C TRP A 26 8.69 -7.35 -2.65
N SER A 27 8.05 -8.13 -1.79
CA SER A 27 7.46 -9.42 -2.18
C SER A 27 6.32 -9.24 -3.19
N LYS A 28 6.06 -10.26 -4.00
CA LYS A 28 4.94 -10.27 -4.95
C LYS A 28 3.59 -9.98 -4.28
N ASN A 29 3.37 -10.53 -3.08
CA ASN A 29 2.16 -10.28 -2.30
C ASN A 29 2.04 -8.81 -1.88
N CYS A 30 3.16 -8.13 -1.61
CA CYS A 30 3.18 -6.71 -1.27
C CYS A 30 2.85 -5.84 -2.50
N HIS A 31 3.43 -6.15 -3.66
CA HIS A 31 3.04 -5.50 -4.92
C HIS A 31 1.55 -5.66 -5.20
N TYR A 32 1.04 -6.89 -5.11
CA TYR A 32 -0.33 -7.21 -5.47
C TYR A 32 -1.36 -6.53 -4.55
N ILE A 33 -1.17 -6.50 -3.23
CA ILE A 33 -2.11 -5.79 -2.35
C ILE A 33 -2.13 -4.27 -2.61
N ILE A 34 -0.98 -3.68 -2.96
CA ILE A 34 -0.88 -2.25 -3.28
C ILE A 34 -1.60 -1.93 -4.59
N GLU A 35 -1.47 -2.79 -5.61
CA GLU A 35 -2.22 -2.67 -6.87
C GLU A 35 -3.74 -2.76 -6.64
N GLU A 36 -4.21 -3.70 -5.81
CA GLU A 36 -5.63 -3.81 -5.46
C GLU A 36 -6.13 -2.57 -4.70
N CYS A 37 -5.33 -2.00 -3.79
CA CYS A 37 -5.71 -0.80 -3.04
C CYS A 37 -5.80 0.45 -3.93
N LEU A 38 -4.92 0.56 -4.94
CA LEU A 38 -4.73 1.76 -5.75
C LEU A 38 -5.51 1.72 -7.07
N GLN A 39 -6.46 0.81 -7.22
CA GLN A 39 -7.40 0.79 -8.35
C GLN A 39 -8.10 2.15 -8.49
N LYS A 40 -8.01 2.71 -9.69
CA LYS A 40 -8.46 4.07 -10.01
C LYS A 40 -9.97 4.13 -10.18
N ASN A 41 -10.52 3.10 -10.81
CA ASN A 41 -11.95 2.89 -10.86
C ASN A 41 -12.44 2.38 -9.49
N PRO A 42 -13.33 3.11 -8.79
CA PRO A 42 -13.83 2.67 -7.50
C PRO A 42 -14.60 1.36 -7.55
N ALA A 43 -15.23 1.02 -8.69
CA ALA A 43 -15.96 -0.23 -8.87
C ALA A 43 -15.04 -1.46 -8.92
N GLU A 44 -13.79 -1.29 -9.33
CA GLU A 44 -12.77 -2.34 -9.37
C GLU A 44 -11.99 -2.45 -8.06
N ARG A 45 -12.05 -1.42 -7.21
CA ARG A 45 -11.37 -1.40 -5.91
C ARG A 45 -12.06 -2.37 -4.94
N PRO A 46 -11.36 -3.38 -4.40
CA PRO A 46 -11.97 -4.31 -3.46
C PRO A 46 -12.38 -3.63 -2.16
N SER A 47 -13.41 -4.19 -1.52
CA SER A 47 -13.80 -3.77 -0.18
C SER A 47 -12.75 -4.15 0.86
N ALA A 48 -12.78 -3.47 2.01
CA ALA A 48 -11.91 -3.79 3.13
C ALA A 48 -11.99 -5.28 3.53
N ARG A 49 -13.20 -5.87 3.50
CA ARG A 49 -13.40 -7.30 3.77
C ARG A 49 -12.61 -8.20 2.81
N ARG A 50 -12.53 -7.85 1.52
CA ARG A 50 -11.73 -8.59 0.54
C ARG A 50 -10.23 -8.36 0.77
N LEU A 51 -9.81 -7.13 1.02
CA LEU A 51 -8.40 -6.81 1.28
C LEU A 51 -7.86 -7.53 2.52
N LEU A 52 -8.66 -7.63 3.60
CA LEU A 52 -8.29 -8.34 4.82
C LEU A 52 -8.14 -9.85 4.62
N SER A 53 -8.72 -10.43 3.56
CA SER A 53 -8.54 -11.83 3.21
C SER A 53 -7.30 -12.11 2.35
N HIS A 54 -6.60 -11.06 1.89
CA HIS A 54 -5.43 -11.17 1.04
C HIS A 54 -4.24 -11.81 1.78
N SER A 55 -3.44 -12.63 1.07
CA SER A 55 -2.31 -13.37 1.64
C SER A 55 -1.26 -12.49 2.33
N PHE A 56 -1.05 -11.27 1.84
CA PHE A 56 -0.18 -10.28 2.49
C PHE A 56 -0.63 -9.93 3.92
N ILE A 57 -1.93 -9.92 4.19
CA ILE A 57 -2.49 -9.61 5.52
C ILE A 57 -2.64 -10.88 6.36
N THR A 58 -3.06 -11.98 5.76
CA THR A 58 -3.38 -13.21 6.51
C THR A 58 -2.16 -14.08 6.82
N ALA A 59 -1.10 -14.04 6.00
CA ALA A 59 0.10 -14.86 6.19
C ALA A 59 1.15 -14.19 7.11
N GLN A 60 0.71 -13.61 8.22
CA GLN A 60 1.61 -12.96 9.20
C GLN A 60 2.21 -13.98 10.17
N LEU A 61 3.31 -14.63 9.76
CA LEU A 61 4.04 -15.58 10.61
C LEU A 61 4.79 -14.88 11.77
N GLU A 62 5.26 -13.65 11.54
CA GLU A 62 6.18 -12.92 12.42
C GLU A 62 5.50 -11.81 13.24
N GLU A 63 4.17 -11.85 13.42
CA GLU A 63 3.40 -10.75 14.03
C GLU A 63 3.94 -10.34 15.41
N ARG A 64 4.34 -11.33 16.23
CA ARG A 64 4.88 -11.10 17.58
C ARG A 64 6.18 -10.32 17.55
N ASP A 65 7.10 -10.69 16.66
CA ASP A 65 8.39 -10.03 16.54
C ASP A 65 8.27 -8.64 15.93
N VAL A 66 7.38 -8.46 14.95
CA VAL A 66 7.03 -7.15 14.39
C VAL A 66 6.49 -6.22 15.48
N LYS A 67 5.54 -6.68 16.31
CA LYS A 67 5.01 -5.90 17.44
C LYS A 67 6.11 -5.49 18.42
N ARG A 68 7.00 -6.42 18.78
CA ARG A 68 8.13 -6.15 19.68
C ARG A 68 9.08 -5.11 19.07
N ASN A 69 9.32 -5.19 17.76
CA ASN A 69 10.15 -4.24 17.03
C ASN A 69 9.52 -2.85 16.99
N ILE A 70 8.21 -2.74 16.76
CA ILE A 70 7.47 -1.47 16.82
C ILE A 70 7.61 -0.85 18.22
N ILE A 71 7.29 -1.60 19.29
CA ILE A 71 7.37 -1.10 20.68
C ILE A 71 8.77 -0.57 21.01
N LYS A 72 9.82 -1.28 20.56
CA LYS A 72 11.22 -0.87 20.77
C LYS A 72 11.54 0.50 20.17
N HIS A 73 10.89 0.88 19.07
CA HIS A 73 11.16 2.12 18.34
C HIS A 73 10.10 3.21 18.55
N LEU A 74 9.10 2.98 19.40
CA LEU A 74 8.19 4.04 19.79
C LEU A 74 8.93 5.06 20.67
N PRO A 75 8.73 6.38 20.45
CA PRO A 75 9.23 7.38 21.36
C PRO A 75 8.61 7.18 22.76
N ARG A 76 9.42 7.38 23.80
CA ARG A 76 8.98 7.30 25.20
C ARG A 76 8.02 8.43 25.56
#